data_AF-A0A135HWB0-F1
#
_entry.id   AF-A0A135HWB0-F1
#
_cell.length_a   1.000
_cell.length_b   1.000
_cell.length_c   1.000
_cell.angle_alpha   90.00
_cell.angle_beta   90.00
_cell.angle_gamma   90.00
#
_symmetry.space_group_name_H-M   'P 1'
#
loop_
_entity.id
_entity.type
_entity.pdbx_description
1 polymer ?
#
loop_
_entity_poly.entity_id
_entity_poly.type
_entity_poly.pdbx_seq_one_letter_code
_entity_poly.pdbx_strand_id
1 'polypeptide(L)'
;MSKTAMPVIVSYYTANTTYEVLAAKLRKSAERLGLDTIIEPRLPRSSWVENCAVKANFIKDVWRRSERPICWVDADAELLRLPHELADIQSDFAVVKREGWNFYGGQIFFGKSEAAEQLIDRWAAYCSDYPLIWDQVSLGYAWWDLSLARDMNSIWLDENIFSKASRQSLKTWLRRRLTRAAFFHAQESRRSRKPGESKEFGSDDIPQWWQDAAKAGRPFPLNEAQKTGLGLTEEHSLPKLLAA
;
A
#
# COMPACT_ATOMS: atom_id res chain seq x y z
N MET A 1 -20.52 0.41 -18.06
CA MET A 1 -20.20 1.21 -16.85
C MET A 1 -19.50 2.47 -17.31
N SER A 2 -19.85 3.64 -16.74
CA SER A 2 -19.15 4.88 -17.06
C SER A 2 -17.71 4.84 -16.57
N LYS A 3 -16.78 5.43 -17.32
CA LYS A 3 -15.36 5.57 -16.96
C LYS A 3 -15.15 6.35 -15.64
N THR A 4 -16.14 7.13 -15.23
CA THR A 4 -16.15 7.91 -13.98
C THR A 4 -16.46 7.09 -12.73
N ALA A 5 -17.00 5.87 -12.90
CA ALA A 5 -17.34 4.96 -11.79
C ALA A 5 -16.11 4.28 -11.17
N MET A 6 -14.97 4.27 -11.88
CA MET A 6 -13.76 3.59 -11.45
C MET A 6 -12.74 4.59 -10.91
N PRO A 7 -11.95 4.21 -9.89
CA PRO A 7 -10.80 5.00 -9.48
C PRO A 7 -9.74 5.04 -10.58
N VAL A 8 -8.91 6.08 -10.56
CA VAL A 8 -7.69 6.13 -11.36
C VAL A 8 -6.68 5.13 -10.79
N ILE A 9 -6.13 4.26 -11.62
CA ILE A 9 -5.06 3.35 -11.21
C ILE A 9 -3.75 4.14 -11.14
N VAL A 10 -3.10 4.13 -9.99
CA VAL A 10 -1.87 4.91 -9.78
C VAL A 10 -0.72 4.00 -9.36
N SER A 11 0.45 4.26 -9.93
CA SER A 11 1.67 3.51 -9.60
C SER A 11 2.89 4.40 -9.87
N TYR A 12 4.02 4.07 -9.26
CA TYR A 12 5.32 4.54 -9.76
C TYR A 12 6.26 3.37 -9.99
N TYR A 13 7.33 3.61 -10.72
CA TYR A 13 8.41 2.64 -10.90
C TYR A 13 9.77 3.32 -10.86
N THR A 14 10.80 2.58 -10.46
CA THR A 14 12.17 3.09 -10.51
C THR A 14 12.67 3.05 -11.95
N ALA A 15 13.02 4.22 -12.49
CA ALA A 15 13.54 4.34 -13.85
C ALA A 15 14.87 3.59 -14.03
N ASN A 16 15.15 3.12 -15.24
CA ASN A 16 16.33 2.33 -15.61
C ASN A 16 16.46 1.00 -14.83
N THR A 17 15.34 0.39 -14.46
CA THR A 17 15.32 -0.93 -13.80
C THR A 17 14.30 -1.86 -14.46
N THR A 18 14.27 -3.13 -14.06
CA THR A 18 13.22 -4.07 -14.50
C THR A 18 11.80 -3.62 -14.16
N TYR A 19 11.63 -2.69 -13.20
CA TYR A 19 10.32 -2.13 -12.88
C TYR A 19 9.70 -1.32 -14.02
N GLU A 20 10.48 -0.83 -15.00
CA GLU A 20 9.91 -0.18 -16.20
C GLU A 20 9.08 -1.15 -17.02
N VAL A 21 9.62 -2.37 -17.22
CA VAL A 21 8.94 -3.44 -17.96
C VAL A 21 7.69 -3.91 -17.20
N LEU A 22 7.76 -3.97 -15.88
CA LEU A 22 6.64 -4.34 -15.03
C LEU A 22 5.53 -3.27 -15.07
N ALA A 23 5.88 -2.00 -14.88
CA ALA A 23 4.93 -0.88 -14.98
C ALA A 23 4.30 -0.77 -16.37
N ALA A 24 5.05 -1.05 -17.44
CA ALA A 24 4.50 -1.12 -18.79
C ALA A 24 3.46 -2.24 -18.94
N LYS A 25 3.66 -3.40 -18.29
CA LYS A 25 2.65 -4.48 -18.25
C LYS A 25 1.41 -4.06 -17.48
N LEU A 26 1.56 -3.42 -16.33
CA LEU A 26 0.44 -2.85 -15.56
C LEU A 26 -0.36 -1.88 -16.44
N ARG A 27 0.31 -0.89 -17.05
CA ARG A 27 -0.31 0.10 -17.95
C ARG A 27 -1.08 -0.57 -19.08
N LYS A 28 -0.46 -1.49 -19.82
CA LYS A 28 -1.10 -2.22 -20.91
C LYS A 28 -2.32 -3.02 -20.45
N SER A 29 -2.27 -3.62 -19.25
CA SER A 29 -3.38 -4.37 -18.70
C SER A 29 -4.55 -3.48 -18.28
N ALA A 30 -4.28 -2.28 -17.75
CA ALA A 30 -5.29 -1.28 -17.43
C ALA A 30 -5.95 -0.69 -18.69
N GLU A 31 -5.14 -0.35 -19.70
CA GLU A 31 -5.61 0.15 -21.01
C GLU A 31 -6.55 -0.85 -21.69
N ARG A 32 -6.20 -2.15 -21.68
CA ARG A 32 -7.06 -3.23 -22.19
C ARG A 32 -8.44 -3.27 -21.53
N LEU A 33 -8.52 -2.84 -20.27
CA LEU A 33 -9.77 -2.80 -19.49
C LEU A 33 -10.46 -1.43 -19.55
N GLY A 34 -9.90 -0.45 -20.27
CA GLY A 34 -10.45 0.90 -20.36
C GLY A 34 -10.29 1.74 -19.08
N LEU A 35 -9.34 1.39 -18.20
CA LEU A 35 -9.06 2.11 -16.96
C LEU A 35 -8.08 3.26 -17.19
N ASP A 36 -8.32 4.39 -16.54
CA ASP A 36 -7.36 5.49 -16.52
C ASP A 36 -6.20 5.19 -15.59
N THR A 37 -5.00 5.63 -15.98
CA THR A 37 -3.79 5.38 -15.21
C THR A 37 -2.93 6.63 -15.03
N ILE A 38 -2.35 6.80 -13.86
CA ILE A 38 -1.22 7.72 -13.61
C ILE A 38 -0.05 6.86 -13.15
N ILE A 39 0.86 6.54 -14.08
CA ILE A 39 2.02 5.68 -13.81
C ILE A 39 3.29 6.42 -14.19
N GLU A 40 4.05 6.85 -13.19
CA GLU A 40 5.19 7.76 -13.37
C GLU A 40 6.54 7.13 -13.00
N PRO A 41 7.62 7.45 -13.72
CA PRO A 41 8.96 7.08 -13.30
C PRO A 41 9.35 7.89 -12.05
N ARG A 42 10.11 7.26 -11.17
CA ARG A 42 10.83 7.92 -10.08
C ARG A 42 12.31 7.60 -10.21
N LEU A 43 13.13 8.62 -10.00
CA LEU A 43 14.58 8.42 -9.95
C LEU A 43 14.92 7.62 -8.68
N PRO A 44 15.87 6.68 -8.75
CA PRO A 44 16.41 6.05 -7.57
C PRO A 44 16.94 7.14 -6.63
N ARG A 45 16.44 7.18 -5.40
CA ARG A 45 16.88 8.14 -4.38
C ARG A 45 18.17 7.66 -3.73
N SER A 46 18.97 8.60 -3.25
CA SER A 46 20.30 8.34 -2.70
C SER A 46 20.25 7.76 -1.28
N SER A 47 19.12 7.92 -0.56
CA SER A 47 18.94 7.34 0.78
C SER A 47 17.82 6.32 0.86
N TRP A 48 18.00 5.35 1.75
CA TRP A 48 17.02 4.30 2.05
C TRP A 48 15.72 4.88 2.64
N VAL A 49 15.82 5.96 3.42
CA VAL A 49 14.68 6.68 4.03
C VAL A 49 13.83 7.37 2.99
N GLU A 50 14.48 8.02 2.02
CA GLU A 50 13.77 8.61 0.90
C GLU A 50 13.01 7.55 0.10
N ASN A 51 13.41 6.27 0.14
CA ASN A 51 12.70 5.15 -0.49
C ASN A 51 11.48 4.65 0.32
N CYS A 52 11.54 4.65 1.65
CA CYS A 52 10.46 4.15 2.51
C CYS A 52 9.19 5.02 2.46
N ALA A 53 9.34 6.33 2.36
CA ALA A 53 8.21 7.26 2.24
C ALA A 53 7.75 7.51 0.79
N VAL A 54 8.41 6.94 -0.23
CA VAL A 54 8.08 7.23 -1.65
C VAL A 54 6.65 6.89 -1.97
N LYS A 55 6.17 5.72 -1.54
CA LYS A 55 4.82 5.27 -1.86
C LYS A 55 3.77 6.22 -1.28
N ALA A 56 3.83 6.50 0.01
CA ALA A 56 2.86 7.36 0.66
C ALA A 56 2.90 8.80 0.09
N ASN A 57 4.10 9.36 -0.12
CA ASN A 57 4.25 10.70 -0.70
C ASN A 57 3.81 10.77 -2.17
N PHE A 58 4.12 9.75 -2.97
CA PHE A 58 3.63 9.65 -4.34
C PHE A 58 2.10 9.62 -4.39
N ILE A 59 1.49 8.78 -3.55
CA ILE A 59 0.04 8.66 -3.44
C ILE A 59 -0.57 10.01 -3.03
N LYS A 60 0.03 10.70 -2.05
CA LYS A 60 -0.36 12.04 -1.62
C LYS A 60 -0.36 13.06 -2.76
N ASP A 61 0.75 13.13 -3.50
CA ASP A 61 0.90 14.06 -4.63
C ASP A 61 -0.13 13.78 -5.72
N VAL A 62 -0.32 12.50 -6.08
CA VAL A 62 -1.30 12.09 -7.10
C VAL A 62 -2.72 12.33 -6.62
N TRP A 63 -3.03 12.01 -5.36
CA TRP A 63 -4.35 12.19 -4.79
C TRP A 63 -4.78 13.66 -4.83
N ARG A 64 -3.88 14.58 -4.46
CA ARG A 64 -4.17 16.03 -4.42
C ARG A 64 -4.50 16.61 -5.79
N ARG A 65 -3.80 16.18 -6.84
CA ARG A 65 -4.07 16.64 -8.22
C ARG A 65 -5.13 15.82 -8.95
N SER A 66 -5.55 14.68 -8.41
CA SER A 66 -6.63 13.86 -8.98
C SER A 66 -7.99 14.39 -8.55
N GLU A 67 -8.86 14.62 -9.52
CA GLU A 67 -10.28 14.97 -9.29
C GLU A 67 -11.12 13.75 -8.90
N ARG A 68 -10.59 12.53 -9.08
CA ARG A 68 -11.29 11.26 -8.81
C ARG A 68 -10.60 10.45 -7.72
N PRO A 69 -11.32 9.51 -7.08
CA PRO A 69 -10.70 8.49 -6.24
C PRO A 69 -9.55 7.79 -6.96
N ILE A 70 -8.56 7.34 -6.20
CA ILE A 70 -7.39 6.64 -6.73
C ILE A 70 -7.29 5.26 -6.12
N CYS A 71 -6.72 4.33 -6.88
CA CYS A 71 -6.31 3.04 -6.39
C CYS A 71 -4.81 2.89 -6.67
N TRP A 72 -4.01 2.94 -5.61
CA TRP A 72 -2.61 2.52 -5.68
C TRP A 72 -2.57 1.05 -6.10
N VAL A 73 -1.65 0.72 -7.01
CA VAL A 73 -1.32 -0.65 -7.39
C VAL A 73 0.19 -0.74 -7.54
N ASP A 74 0.82 -1.75 -6.93
CA ASP A 74 2.26 -1.98 -7.11
C ASP A 74 2.62 -2.19 -8.60
N ALA A 75 3.76 -1.65 -9.03
CA ALA A 75 4.20 -1.68 -10.43
C ALA A 75 4.39 -3.10 -11.00
N ASP A 76 4.52 -4.10 -10.14
CA ASP A 76 4.69 -5.50 -10.48
C ASP A 76 3.38 -6.29 -10.57
N ALA A 77 2.25 -5.58 -10.53
CA ALA A 77 0.93 -6.14 -10.72
C ALA A 77 0.50 -6.19 -12.20
N GLU A 78 -0.44 -7.09 -12.49
CA GLU A 78 -1.21 -7.12 -13.73
C GLU A 78 -2.71 -7.11 -13.38
N LEU A 79 -3.50 -6.32 -14.13
CA LEU A 79 -4.95 -6.36 -14.06
C LEU A 79 -5.49 -7.45 -15.00
N LEU A 80 -6.14 -8.46 -14.42
CA LEU A 80 -6.70 -9.60 -15.15
C LEU A 80 -8.15 -9.37 -15.58
N ARG A 81 -8.89 -8.56 -14.83
CA ARG A 81 -10.26 -8.11 -15.13
C ARG A 81 -10.52 -6.74 -14.51
N LEU A 82 -11.67 -6.14 -14.82
CA LEU A 82 -12.15 -4.96 -14.12
C LEU A 82 -12.32 -5.27 -12.61
N PRO A 83 -11.76 -4.44 -11.71
CA PRO A 83 -11.95 -4.58 -10.27
C PRO A 83 -13.32 -3.98 -9.88
N HIS A 84 -14.41 -4.66 -10.24
CA HIS A 84 -15.78 -4.21 -9.94
C HIS A 84 -16.03 -3.95 -8.46
N GLU A 85 -15.24 -4.59 -7.58
CA GLU A 85 -15.22 -4.33 -6.15
C GLU A 85 -14.89 -2.89 -5.80
N LEU A 86 -14.18 -2.17 -6.68
CA LEU A 86 -13.80 -0.77 -6.52
C LEU A 86 -14.72 0.21 -7.26
N ALA A 87 -15.72 -0.29 -7.99
CA ALA A 87 -16.62 0.55 -8.75
C ALA A 87 -17.61 1.27 -7.81
N ASP A 88 -17.79 2.57 -8.03
CA ASP A 88 -18.76 3.42 -7.34
C ASP A 88 -18.64 3.42 -5.81
N ILE A 89 -17.50 2.98 -5.25
CA ILE A 89 -17.24 3.02 -3.82
C ILE A 89 -17.37 4.47 -3.33
N GLN A 90 -18.28 4.67 -2.37
CA GLN A 90 -18.40 5.89 -1.57
C GLN A 90 -17.77 5.63 -0.19
N SER A 91 -16.45 5.51 -0.14
CA SER A 91 -15.69 5.32 1.10
C SER A 91 -14.45 6.19 1.13
N ASP A 92 -13.94 6.46 2.32
CA ASP A 92 -12.70 7.22 2.51
C ASP A 92 -11.50 6.36 2.12
N PHE A 93 -11.57 5.08 2.49
CA PHE A 93 -10.48 4.13 2.38
C PHE A 93 -11.00 2.73 2.06
N ALA A 94 -10.27 1.98 1.24
CA ALA A 94 -10.50 0.55 1.10
C ALA A 94 -9.20 -0.21 0.87
N VAL A 95 -9.05 -1.34 1.57
CA VAL A 95 -7.86 -2.18 1.48
C VAL A 95 -8.23 -3.61 1.84
N VAL A 96 -7.43 -4.58 1.37
CA VAL A 96 -7.55 -5.95 1.89
C VAL A 96 -6.89 -6.03 3.26
N LYS A 97 -7.61 -6.61 4.23
CA LYS A 97 -7.13 -6.87 5.59
C LYS A 97 -7.00 -8.38 5.82
N ARG A 98 -5.79 -8.90 5.74
CA ARG A 98 -5.49 -10.32 5.94
C ARG A 98 -5.49 -10.66 7.43
N GLU A 99 -6.05 -11.83 7.75
CA GLU A 99 -6.15 -12.34 9.13
C GLU A 99 -6.90 -11.38 10.09
N GLY A 100 -7.62 -10.39 9.55
CA GLY A 100 -8.35 -9.38 10.33
C GLY A 100 -7.49 -8.27 10.94
N TRP A 101 -6.18 -8.20 10.67
CA TRP A 101 -5.28 -7.17 11.22
C TRP A 101 -4.25 -6.64 10.23
N ASN A 102 -3.73 -7.49 9.32
CA ASN A 102 -2.61 -7.14 8.46
C ASN A 102 -3.09 -6.56 7.13
N PHE A 103 -2.89 -5.27 6.89
CA PHE A 103 -3.23 -4.65 5.61
C PHE A 103 -2.42 -5.26 4.47
N TYR A 104 -2.93 -5.25 3.26
CA TYR A 104 -2.14 -5.63 2.08
C TYR A 104 -1.83 -4.39 1.25
N GLY A 105 -0.55 -3.99 1.24
CA GLY A 105 -0.10 -2.74 0.61
C GLY A 105 0.02 -2.79 -0.92
N GLY A 106 -0.31 -3.92 -1.55
CA GLY A 106 -0.19 -4.12 -3.00
C GLY A 106 -1.24 -3.40 -3.82
N GLN A 107 -2.41 -3.14 -3.21
CA GLN A 107 -3.47 -2.33 -3.79
C GLN A 107 -4.26 -1.65 -2.69
N ILE A 108 -4.43 -0.33 -2.81
CA ILE A 108 -5.02 0.50 -1.75
C ILE A 108 -5.89 1.56 -2.42
N PHE A 109 -7.16 1.64 -2.04
CA PHE A 109 -8.10 2.64 -2.54
C PHE A 109 -8.20 3.81 -1.56
N PHE A 110 -8.24 5.01 -2.12
CA PHE A 110 -8.52 6.25 -1.39
C PHE A 110 -9.62 7.03 -2.12
N GLY A 111 -10.71 7.32 -1.39
CA GLY A 111 -11.77 8.20 -1.84
C GLY A 111 -11.33 9.66 -1.91
N LYS A 112 -12.19 10.55 -2.42
CA LYS A 112 -11.95 12.00 -2.45
C LYS A 112 -12.63 12.72 -1.28
N SER A 113 -12.27 12.33 -0.06
CA SER A 113 -12.74 12.94 1.18
C SER A 113 -11.59 13.54 1.99
N GLU A 114 -11.93 14.41 2.94
CA GLU A 114 -10.96 14.97 3.90
C GLU A 114 -10.34 13.87 4.78
N ALA A 115 -11.11 12.86 5.18
CA ALA A 115 -10.60 11.74 5.96
C ALA A 115 -9.57 10.92 5.17
N ALA A 116 -9.79 10.71 3.87
CA ALA A 116 -8.81 10.06 3.00
C ALA A 116 -7.51 10.87 2.90
N GLU A 117 -7.59 12.20 2.75
CA GLU A 117 -6.40 13.06 2.74
C GLU A 117 -5.62 12.98 4.05
N GLN A 118 -6.31 13.09 5.19
CA GLN A 118 -5.68 13.00 6.51
C GLN A 118 -5.02 11.64 6.76
N LEU A 119 -5.62 10.55 6.26
CA LEU A 119 -5.04 9.22 6.33
C LEU A 119 -3.74 9.15 5.52
N ILE A 120 -3.75 9.66 4.29
CA ILE A 120 -2.57 9.69 3.43
C ILE A 120 -1.46 10.55 4.06
N ASP A 121 -1.81 11.72 4.61
CA ASP A 121 -0.88 12.62 5.28
C ASP A 121 -0.24 11.97 6.50
N ARG A 122 -1.04 11.29 7.33
CA ARG A 122 -0.55 10.59 8.52
C ARG A 122 0.29 9.38 8.16
N TRP A 123 -0.09 8.64 7.12
CA TRP A 123 0.72 7.53 6.61
C TRP A 123 2.08 8.01 6.10
N ALA A 124 2.12 9.11 5.34
CA ALA A 124 3.37 9.72 4.88
C ALA A 124 4.24 10.17 6.06
N ALA A 125 3.64 10.74 7.11
CA ALA A 125 4.35 11.09 8.34
C ALA A 125 4.97 9.87 9.02
N TYR A 126 4.21 8.79 9.24
CA TYR A 126 4.76 7.56 9.83
C TYR A 126 5.93 6.98 9.02
N CYS A 127 5.81 6.92 7.68
CA CYS A 127 6.90 6.43 6.84
C CYS A 127 8.14 7.34 6.86
N SER A 128 7.96 8.64 7.12
CA SER A 128 9.05 9.61 7.24
C SER A 128 9.71 9.54 8.62
N ASP A 129 8.92 9.45 9.68
CA ASP A 129 9.39 9.48 11.06
C ASP A 129 10.01 8.14 11.47
N TYR A 130 9.48 7.02 10.95
CA TYR A 130 9.91 5.66 11.25
C TYR A 130 10.18 4.86 9.97
N PRO A 131 11.21 5.25 9.19
CA PRO A 131 11.47 4.63 7.89
C PRO A 131 11.82 3.15 7.98
N LEU A 132 12.31 2.66 9.13
CA LEU A 132 12.62 1.25 9.36
C LEU A 132 11.38 0.37 9.57
N ILE A 133 10.20 0.96 9.67
CA ILE A 133 8.92 0.26 9.72
C ILE A 133 8.37 0.11 8.30
N TRP A 134 7.90 -1.08 7.95
CA TRP A 134 7.28 -1.32 6.64
C TRP A 134 6.13 -0.36 6.36
N ASP A 135 6.05 0.16 5.12
CA ASP A 135 5.01 1.11 4.69
C ASP A 135 3.60 0.59 4.96
N GLN A 136 3.37 -0.71 4.73
CA GLN A 136 2.12 -1.40 5.00
C GLN A 136 1.74 -1.39 6.50
N VAL A 137 2.72 -1.52 7.39
CA VAL A 137 2.52 -1.45 8.84
C VAL A 137 2.22 -0.01 9.26
N SER A 138 3.00 0.96 8.75
CA SER A 138 2.78 2.39 8.95
C SER A 138 1.38 2.85 8.50
N LEU A 139 0.84 2.28 7.42
CA LEU A 139 -0.55 2.52 6.99
C LEU A 139 -1.56 2.04 8.05
N GLY A 140 -1.30 0.89 8.66
CA GLY A 140 -2.09 0.35 9.77
C GLY A 140 -2.11 1.29 10.98
N TYR A 141 -0.96 1.87 11.33
CA TYR A 141 -0.86 2.85 12.42
C TYR A 141 -1.58 4.15 12.09
N ALA A 142 -1.40 4.67 10.88
CA ALA A 142 -2.10 5.86 10.42
C ALA A 142 -3.63 5.68 10.48
N TRP A 143 -4.13 4.52 10.03
CA TRP A 143 -5.54 4.17 10.08
C TRP A 143 -6.04 4.05 11.54
N TRP A 144 -5.25 3.41 12.41
CA TRP A 144 -5.58 3.24 13.83
C TRP A 144 -5.78 4.58 14.53
N ASP A 145 -4.80 5.47 14.39
CA ASP A 145 -4.84 6.79 15.02
C ASP A 145 -5.95 7.67 14.44
N LEU A 146 -6.22 7.56 13.14
CA LEU A 146 -7.27 8.37 12.51
C LEU A 146 -8.66 7.89 12.94
N SER A 147 -8.86 6.58 13.03
CA SER A 147 -10.13 5.98 13.48
C SER A 147 -10.47 6.31 14.94
N LEU A 148 -9.48 6.71 15.74
CA LEU A 148 -9.68 7.22 17.10
C LEU A 148 -10.12 8.69 17.12
N ALA A 149 -9.58 9.47 16.19
CA ALA A 149 -9.80 10.91 16.15
C ALA A 149 -11.10 11.28 15.44
N ARG A 150 -11.59 10.44 14.53
CA ARG A 150 -12.81 10.67 13.74
C ARG A 150 -13.40 9.37 13.20
N ASP A 151 -14.67 9.44 12.84
CA ASP A 151 -15.31 8.40 12.04
C ASP A 151 -14.67 8.36 10.65
N MET A 152 -14.31 7.15 10.21
CA MET A 152 -13.74 6.89 8.90
C MET A 152 -14.49 5.73 8.25
N ASN A 153 -15.08 6.01 7.09
CA ASN A 153 -15.76 5.00 6.29
C ASN A 153 -14.74 4.15 5.55
N SER A 154 -14.39 3.01 6.15
CA SER A 154 -13.41 2.05 5.64
C SER A 154 -14.09 0.79 5.11
N ILE A 155 -13.67 0.34 3.93
CA ILE A 155 -14.10 -0.93 3.35
C ILE A 155 -12.96 -1.94 3.40
N TRP A 156 -13.26 -3.13 3.93
CA TRP A 156 -12.34 -4.27 3.92
C TRP A 156 -12.63 -5.14 2.70
N LEU A 157 -11.72 -5.09 1.72
CA LEU A 157 -11.85 -5.85 0.47
C LEU A 157 -11.56 -7.33 0.71
N ASP A 158 -12.28 -8.19 -0.01
CA ASP A 158 -12.07 -9.64 0.03
C ASP A 158 -10.67 -10.02 -0.49
N GLU A 159 -9.99 -10.97 0.15
CA GLU A 159 -8.66 -11.42 -0.27
C GLU A 159 -8.65 -11.98 -1.70
N ASN A 160 -9.78 -12.47 -2.20
CA ASN A 160 -9.93 -12.99 -3.56
C ASN A 160 -9.84 -11.92 -4.65
N ILE A 161 -9.84 -10.62 -4.30
CA ILE A 161 -9.62 -9.54 -5.26
C ILE A 161 -8.22 -9.60 -5.88
N PHE A 162 -7.25 -10.22 -5.19
CA PHE A 162 -5.89 -10.38 -5.68
C PHE A 162 -5.41 -11.83 -5.66
N SER A 163 -4.40 -12.11 -6.48
CA SER A 163 -3.65 -13.37 -6.47
C SER A 163 -2.16 -13.06 -6.56
N LYS A 164 -1.33 -13.96 -6.02
CA LYS A 164 0.13 -13.83 -6.04
C LYS A 164 0.77 -14.87 -6.94
N ALA A 165 1.82 -14.46 -7.64
CA ALA A 165 2.70 -15.37 -8.36
C ALA A 165 3.36 -16.34 -7.39
N SER A 166 3.53 -17.58 -7.83
CA SER A 166 4.35 -18.59 -7.15
C SER A 166 5.81 -18.48 -7.61
N ARG A 167 6.73 -18.98 -6.79
CA ARG A 167 8.14 -19.22 -7.20
C ARG A 167 8.24 -20.24 -8.35
N GLN A 168 7.24 -21.10 -8.51
CA GLN A 168 7.19 -22.10 -9.58
C GLN A 168 6.42 -21.54 -10.79
N SER A 169 7.11 -21.40 -11.93
CA SER A 169 6.57 -20.78 -13.15
C SER A 169 5.29 -21.44 -13.67
N LEU A 170 5.23 -22.78 -13.68
CA LEU A 170 4.05 -23.53 -14.11
C LEU A 170 2.83 -23.27 -13.19
N LYS A 171 3.05 -23.23 -11.87
CA LYS A 171 2.00 -22.89 -10.91
C LYS A 171 1.51 -21.46 -11.08
N THR A 172 2.41 -20.52 -11.36
CA THR A 172 2.06 -19.12 -11.66
C THR A 172 1.20 -19.03 -12.92
N TRP A 173 1.58 -19.72 -13.98
CA TRP A 173 0.80 -19.76 -15.22
C TRP A 173 -0.60 -20.32 -14.99
N LEU A 174 -0.71 -21.46 -14.30
CA LEU A 174 -2.00 -22.08 -14.02
C LEU A 174 -2.88 -21.21 -13.12
N ARG A 175 -2.31 -20.63 -12.03
CA ARG A 175 -3.02 -19.71 -11.15
C ARG A 175 -3.52 -18.48 -11.90
N ARG A 176 -2.70 -17.88 -12.76
CA ARG A 176 -3.07 -16.71 -13.56
C ARG A 176 -4.25 -17.01 -14.49
N ARG A 177 -4.37 -18.23 -15.02
CA ARG A 177 -5.46 -18.62 -15.91
C ARG A 177 -6.76 -18.99 -15.20
N LEU A 178 -6.66 -19.55 -13.99
CA LEU A 178 -7.82 -20.04 -13.23
C LEU A 178 -8.34 -19.04 -12.20
N THR A 179 -7.55 -18.04 -11.82
CA THR A 179 -7.94 -17.09 -10.79
C THR A 179 -9.08 -16.18 -11.26
N ARG A 180 -9.95 -15.83 -10.31
CA ARG A 180 -10.97 -14.78 -10.49
C ARG A 180 -10.53 -13.43 -9.93
N ALA A 181 -9.27 -13.31 -9.51
CA ALA A 181 -8.71 -12.07 -8.99
C ALA A 181 -8.70 -10.97 -10.06
N ALA A 182 -8.93 -9.72 -9.63
CA ALA A 182 -8.71 -8.55 -10.46
C ALA A 182 -7.22 -8.23 -10.58
N PHE A 183 -6.48 -8.35 -9.47
CA PHE A 183 -5.06 -8.02 -9.40
C PHE A 183 -4.20 -9.28 -9.31
N PHE A 184 -3.11 -9.34 -10.09
CA PHE A 184 -2.13 -10.41 -10.03
C PHE A 184 -0.74 -9.85 -9.73
N HIS A 185 -0.21 -10.07 -8.53
CA HIS A 185 1.07 -9.52 -8.08
C HIS A 185 2.23 -10.49 -8.25
N ALA A 186 3.31 -10.04 -8.89
CA ALA A 186 4.53 -10.82 -9.03
C ALA A 186 5.40 -10.87 -7.75
N GLN A 187 5.29 -9.85 -6.89
CA GLN A 187 6.10 -9.61 -5.69
C GLN A 187 7.60 -9.57 -5.96
N GLU A 188 8.02 -8.72 -6.89
CA GLU A 188 9.41 -8.61 -7.37
C GLU A 188 10.37 -8.12 -6.29
N SER A 189 9.94 -7.19 -5.41
CA SER A 189 10.76 -6.69 -4.29
C SER A 189 11.24 -7.81 -3.35
N ARG A 190 10.41 -8.83 -3.12
CA ARG A 190 10.77 -10.00 -2.30
C ARG A 190 11.74 -10.94 -3.01
N ARG A 191 11.85 -10.87 -4.34
CA ARG A 191 12.76 -11.69 -5.16
C ARG A 191 14.11 -11.03 -5.32
N SER A 192 14.16 -9.70 -5.32
CA SER A 192 15.38 -8.91 -5.51
C SER A 192 16.10 -8.54 -4.20
N ARG A 193 15.55 -8.89 -3.03
CA ARG A 193 16.12 -8.54 -1.72
C ARG A 193 17.52 -9.13 -1.55
N LYS A 194 18.51 -8.28 -1.21
CA LYS A 194 19.89 -8.71 -0.96
C LYS A 194 20.06 -9.14 0.50
N PRO A 195 20.86 -10.18 0.80
CA PRO A 195 21.24 -10.50 2.17
C PRO A 195 21.99 -9.33 2.81
N GLY A 196 21.62 -8.93 4.03
CA GLY A 196 22.34 -7.91 4.81
C GLY A 196 21.72 -6.51 4.88
N GLU A 197 20.50 -6.30 4.37
CA GLU A 197 19.72 -5.08 4.66
C GLU A 197 19.38 -4.98 6.15
N SER A 198 19.28 -3.75 6.68
CA SER A 198 18.97 -3.43 8.08
C SER A 198 17.77 -4.21 8.61
N LYS A 199 17.75 -4.49 9.92
CA LYS A 199 16.61 -5.14 10.57
C LYS A 199 15.40 -4.21 10.50
N GLU A 200 14.48 -4.52 9.60
CA GLU A 200 13.22 -3.79 9.43
C GLU A 200 12.18 -4.31 10.42
N PHE A 201 11.27 -3.43 10.83
CA PHE A 201 10.08 -3.79 11.60
C PHE A 201 8.93 -4.11 10.63
N GLY A 202 8.59 -5.38 10.52
CA GLY A 202 7.59 -5.89 9.59
C GLY A 202 6.32 -6.40 10.29
N SER A 203 5.44 -7.04 9.50
CA SER A 203 4.21 -7.63 10.05
C SER A 203 4.48 -8.67 11.14
N ASP A 204 5.57 -9.43 11.03
CA ASP A 204 5.90 -10.51 11.97
C ASP A 204 6.35 -9.98 13.35
N ASP A 205 6.73 -8.70 13.43
CA ASP A 205 7.14 -8.03 14.67
C ASP A 205 5.96 -7.42 15.44
N ILE A 206 4.74 -7.41 14.86
CA ILE A 206 3.56 -6.79 15.47
C ILE A 206 3.10 -7.60 16.69
N PRO A 207 3.00 -6.98 17.89
CA PRO A 207 2.58 -7.69 19.10
C PRO A 207 1.16 -8.27 19.01
N GLN A 208 0.97 -9.43 19.64
CA GLN A 208 -0.32 -10.14 19.65
C GLN A 208 -1.48 -9.28 20.16
N TRP A 209 -1.24 -8.46 21.19
CA TRP A 209 -2.27 -7.58 21.75
C TRP A 209 -2.81 -6.57 20.73
N TRP A 210 -1.96 -6.10 19.81
CA TRP A 210 -2.38 -5.17 18.74
C TRP A 210 -3.18 -5.92 17.68
N GLN A 211 -2.71 -7.11 17.29
CA GLN A 211 -3.42 -7.96 16.33
C GLN A 211 -4.83 -8.30 16.82
N ASP A 212 -4.97 -8.66 18.10
CA ASP A 212 -6.26 -9.02 18.69
C ASP A 212 -7.23 -7.84 18.75
N ALA A 213 -6.73 -6.66 19.14
CA ALA A 213 -7.53 -5.45 19.15
C ALA A 213 -7.93 -4.97 17.74
N ALA A 214 -7.03 -5.11 16.76
CA ALA A 214 -7.32 -4.84 15.35
C ALA A 214 -8.37 -5.80 14.76
N LYS A 215 -8.32 -7.09 15.11
CA LYS A 215 -9.34 -8.09 14.74
C LYS A 215 -10.69 -7.77 15.38
N ALA A 216 -10.69 -7.29 16.61
CA ALA A 216 -11.91 -6.88 17.32
C ALA A 216 -12.50 -5.56 16.80
N GLY A 217 -11.79 -4.83 15.93
CA GLY A 217 -12.22 -3.52 15.42
C GLY A 217 -12.26 -2.46 16.52
N ARG A 218 -11.37 -2.54 17.51
CA ARG A 218 -11.34 -1.65 18.67
C ARG A 218 -10.04 -0.85 18.74
N PRO A 219 -9.90 0.23 17.95
CA PRO A 219 -8.84 1.20 18.17
C PRO A 219 -8.90 1.75 19.59
N PHE A 220 -7.75 1.97 20.22
CA PHE A 220 -7.64 2.65 21.52
C PHE A 220 -6.35 3.50 21.59
N PRO A 221 -6.32 4.56 22.42
CA PRO A 221 -5.12 5.38 22.59
C PRO A 221 -3.93 4.56 23.11
N LEU A 222 -2.81 4.63 22.41
CA LEU A 222 -1.59 3.88 22.75
C LEU A 222 -0.78 4.61 23.83
N ASN A 223 -0.38 3.89 24.88
CA ASN A 223 0.63 4.38 25.82
C ASN A 223 2.06 4.19 25.28
N GLU A 224 3.05 4.78 25.93
CA GLU A 224 4.45 4.75 25.47
C GLU A 224 5.05 3.34 25.38
N ALA A 225 4.68 2.43 26.30
CA ALA A 225 5.12 1.04 26.23
C ALA A 225 4.54 0.30 25.01
N GLN A 226 3.28 0.59 24.68
CA GLN A 226 2.62 0.05 23.49
C GLN A 226 3.21 0.61 22.20
N LYS A 227 3.49 1.92 22.14
CA LYS A 227 4.19 2.55 21.01
C LYS A 227 5.57 1.92 20.80
N THR A 228 6.32 1.72 21.89
CA THR A 228 7.61 1.04 21.86
C THR A 228 7.50 -0.37 21.29
N GLY A 229 6.50 -1.15 21.74
CA GLY A 229 6.23 -2.49 21.22
C GLY A 229 5.81 -2.53 19.75
N LEU A 230 5.36 -1.41 19.19
CA LEU A 230 5.03 -1.24 17.76
C LEU A 230 6.20 -0.72 16.93
N GLY A 231 7.40 -0.64 17.51
CA GLY A 231 8.59 -0.14 16.82
C GLY A 231 8.61 1.38 16.67
N LEU A 232 7.67 2.12 17.28
CA LEU A 232 7.65 3.59 17.26
C LEU A 232 8.70 4.16 18.23
N THR A 233 9.97 3.89 17.94
CA THR A 233 11.12 4.21 18.78
C THR A 233 12.20 4.94 17.99
N GLU A 234 13.16 5.55 18.70
CA GLU A 234 14.31 6.20 18.07
C GLU A 234 15.14 5.23 17.20
N GLU A 235 15.18 3.94 17.54
CA GLU A 235 15.88 2.90 16.77
C GLU A 235 15.33 2.75 15.35
N HIS A 236 14.01 2.92 15.18
CA HIS A 236 13.37 2.82 13.87
C HIS A 236 13.20 4.18 13.18
N SER A 237 13.44 5.26 13.92
CA SER A 237 13.62 6.59 13.35
C SER A 237 15.01 6.73 12.75
N LEU A 238 15.18 7.72 11.87
CA LEU A 238 16.54 8.14 11.59
C LEU A 238 17.14 8.78 12.85
N PRO A 239 18.45 8.57 13.13
CA PRO A 239 19.16 9.56 13.94
C PRO A 239 18.88 10.93 13.32
N LYS A 240 18.81 12.01 14.11
CA LYS A 240 18.81 13.40 13.62
C LYS A 240 20.11 13.75 12.88
N LEU A 241 20.54 12.93 11.92
CA LEU A 241 21.58 13.17 10.95
C LEU A 241 20.95 14.02 9.84
N LEU A 242 20.75 15.29 10.16
CA LEU A 242 20.73 16.46 9.27
C LEU A 242 20.36 17.72 10.12
N ALA A 243 21.05 17.88 11.25
CA ALA A 243 21.26 19.18 11.87
C ALA A 243 22.77 19.48 11.84
N ALA A 244 23.30 19.67 10.63
CA ALA A 244 24.58 20.29 10.32
C ALA A 244 24.52 20.86 8.91
#